data_AF-A0A2M7YIH3-F1
#
_entry.id   AF-A0A2M7YIH3-F1
#
_cell.length_a   1.000
_cell.length_b   1.000
_cell.length_c   1.000
_cell.angle_alpha   90.00
_cell.angle_beta   90.00
_cell.angle_gamma   90.00
#
_symmetry.space_group_name_H-M   'P 1'
#
loop_
_entity.id
_entity.type
_entity.pdbx_description
1 polymer ?
#
loop_
_entity_poly.entity_id
_entity_poly.type
_entity_poly.pdbx_seq_one_letter_code
_entity_poly.pdbx_strand_id
1 'polypeptide(L)'
;GGPYVKLEYVEKAIHDGKPLGLSSIKLTGGEPTLHPQFRELVTLIDEAGLDILIETNGTLIDNSMAQFLKSKSNVRFISVSLDGAIAETHDALRSVLGSFE
;
A
#
# COMPACT_ATOMS: atom_id res chain seq x y z
N GLY A 1 19.12 -5.17 8.29
CA GLY A 1 17.72 -4.80 8.52
C GLY A 1 17.40 -3.66 7.60
N GLY A 2 16.64 -3.90 6.54
CA GLY A 2 16.18 -2.84 5.64
C GLY A 2 15.04 -2.03 6.27
N PRO A 3 14.60 -0.94 5.64
CA PRO A 3 13.53 -0.08 6.16
C PRO A 3 12.13 -0.71 6.09
N TYR A 4 12.02 -1.91 5.50
CA TYR A 4 10.76 -2.58 5.21
C TYR A 4 10.43 -3.67 6.23
N VAL A 5 9.14 -3.82 6.54
CA VAL A 5 8.65 -4.95 7.33
C VAL A 5 8.87 -6.25 6.58
N LYS A 6 9.32 -7.30 7.26
CA LYS A 6 9.45 -8.61 6.62
C LYS A 6 8.12 -9.34 6.62
N LEU A 7 7.86 -10.17 5.60
CA LEU A 7 6.67 -11.01 5.53
C LEU A 7 6.49 -11.88 6.77
N GLU A 8 7.59 -12.44 7.30
CA GLU A 8 7.58 -13.28 8.52
C GLU A 8 6.94 -12.56 9.73
N TYR A 9 7.07 -11.23 9.82
CA TYR A 9 6.45 -10.46 10.90
C TYR A 9 4.97 -10.21 10.67
N VAL A 10 4.55 -10.06 9.41
CA VAL A 10 3.14 -9.93 9.05
C VAL A 10 2.42 -11.26 9.26
N GLU A 11 3.02 -12.37 8.84
CA GLU A 11 2.52 -13.72 9.09
C GLU A 11 2.32 -13.98 10.58
N LYS A 12 3.34 -13.65 11.38
CA LYS A 12 3.26 -13.80 12.83
C LYS A 12 2.15 -12.93 13.42
N ALA A 13 2.04 -11.67 12.99
CA ALA A 13 0.99 -10.77 13.47
C ALA A 13 -0.42 -11.29 13.12
N ILE A 14 -0.61 -11.87 11.93
CA ILE A 14 -1.87 -12.50 11.53
C ILE A 14 -2.17 -13.73 12.39
N HIS A 15 -1.18 -14.61 12.56
CA HIS A 15 -1.31 -15.82 13.37
C HIS A 15 -1.70 -15.50 14.82
N ASP A 16 -1.00 -14.55 15.44
CA ASP A 16 -1.21 -14.18 16.84
C ASP A 16 -2.48 -13.33 17.02
N GLY A 17 -2.80 -12.49 16.03
CA GLY A 17 -3.94 -11.56 16.09
C GLY A 17 -5.29 -12.19 15.78
N LYS A 18 -5.36 -13.20 14.91
CA LYS A 18 -6.63 -13.83 14.51
C LYS A 18 -7.44 -14.41 15.69
N PRO A 19 -6.84 -15.18 16.62
CA PRO A 19 -7.54 -15.67 17.80
C PRO A 19 -8.06 -14.54 18.72
N LEU A 20 -7.47 -13.34 18.61
CA LEU A 20 -7.85 -12.15 19.37
C LEU A 20 -8.91 -11.30 18.66
N GLY A 21 -9.41 -11.74 17.50
CA GLY A 21 -10.44 -11.05 16.73
C GLY A 21 -9.90 -10.07 15.68
N LEU A 22 -8.64 -10.19 15.27
CA LEU A 22 -8.11 -9.44 14.12
C LEU A 22 -8.94 -9.74 12.86
N SER A 23 -9.52 -8.70 12.28
CA SER A 23 -10.39 -8.79 11.09
C SER A 23 -9.90 -7.96 9.90
N SER A 24 -8.95 -7.04 10.12
CA SER A 24 -8.44 -6.15 9.08
C SER A 24 -6.99 -5.76 9.32
N ILE A 25 -6.28 -5.42 8.24
CA ILE A 25 -4.94 -4.83 8.26
C ILE A 25 -4.94 -3.57 7.42
N LYS A 26 -4.36 -2.51 7.99
CA LYS A 26 -4.09 -1.26 7.28
C LYS A 26 -2.63 -1.21 6.84
N LEU A 27 -2.40 -1.06 5.54
CA LEU A 27 -1.10 -0.80 4.93
C LEU A 27 -0.90 0.70 4.79
N THR A 28 0.04 1.23 5.57
CA THR A 28 0.33 2.67 5.71
C THR A 28 1.82 2.86 6.09
N GLY A 29 2.22 4.07 6.50
CA GLY A 29 3.59 4.41 6.93
C GLY A 29 4.23 5.44 6.02
N GLY A 30 5.32 5.07 5.35
CA GLY A 30 5.82 5.81 4.17
C GLY A 30 4.90 5.57 2.97
N GLU A 31 5.47 5.20 1.82
CA GLU A 31 4.67 4.72 0.68
C GLU A 31 4.67 3.18 0.67
N PRO A 32 3.54 2.50 0.97
CA PRO A 32 3.52 1.04 1.04
C PRO A 32 3.78 0.37 -0.31
N THR A 33 3.43 1.01 -1.43
CA THR A 33 3.69 0.46 -2.77
C THR A 33 5.18 0.43 -3.15
N LEU A 34 6.06 1.12 -2.41
CA LEU A 34 7.52 1.00 -2.53
C LEU A 34 8.08 -0.28 -1.89
N HIS A 35 7.27 -1.02 -1.13
CA HIS A 35 7.71 -2.25 -0.53
C HIS A 35 8.05 -3.27 -1.64
N PRO A 36 9.28 -3.83 -1.69
CA PRO A 36 9.71 -4.70 -2.79
C PRO A 36 8.87 -5.97 -2.92
N GLN A 37 8.19 -6.34 -1.83
CA GLN A 37 7.28 -7.49 -1.76
C GLN A 37 5.82 -7.07 -1.50
N PHE A 38 5.40 -5.89 -1.99
CA PHE A 38 4.06 -5.36 -1.73
C PHE A 38 2.95 -6.30 -2.20
N ARG A 39 3.10 -6.91 -3.39
CA ARG A 39 2.09 -7.82 -3.95
C ARG A 39 1.98 -9.11 -3.15
N GLU A 40 3.09 -9.63 -2.67
CA GLU A 40 3.14 -10.80 -1.78
C GLU A 40 2.46 -10.46 -0.45
N LEU A 41 2.74 -9.28 0.11
CA LEU A 41 2.14 -8.83 1.36
C LEU A 41 0.61 -8.67 1.25
N VAL A 42 0.12 -8.05 0.18
CA VAL A 42 -1.32 -7.96 -0.10
C VAL A 42 -1.94 -9.36 -0.30
N THR A 43 -1.26 -10.24 -1.03
CA THR A 43 -1.74 -11.62 -1.27
C THR A 43 -1.85 -12.41 0.03
N LEU A 44 -0.84 -12.31 0.89
CA LEU A 44 -0.78 -12.99 2.17
C LEU A 44 -1.93 -12.58 3.10
N ILE A 45 -2.27 -11.29 3.13
CA ILE A 45 -3.38 -10.78 3.94
C ILE A 45 -4.73 -11.19 3.32
N ASP A 46 -4.85 -11.16 1.99
CA ASP A 46 -6.06 -11.57 1.27
C ASP A 46 -6.36 -13.07 1.48
N GLU A 47 -5.33 -13.92 1.40
CA GLU A 47 -5.44 -15.36 1.68
C GLU A 47 -5.74 -15.65 3.15
N ALA A 48 -5.32 -14.77 4.06
CA ALA A 48 -5.74 -14.83 5.45
C ALA A 48 -7.21 -14.43 5.66
N GLY A 49 -7.92 -13.95 4.63
CA GLY A 49 -9.32 -13.53 4.71
C GLY A 49 -9.52 -12.29 5.57
N LEU A 50 -8.51 -11.43 5.67
CA LEU A 50 -8.57 -10.18 6.42
C LEU A 50 -8.84 -9.02 5.47
N ASP A 51 -9.67 -8.07 5.90
CA ASP A 51 -9.92 -6.85 5.13
C ASP A 51 -8.63 -6.03 5.01
N ILE A 52 -8.35 -5.57 3.79
CA ILE A 52 -7.16 -4.78 3.47
C ILE A 52 -7.59 -3.34 3.21
N LEU A 53 -7.00 -2.43 3.99
CA LEU A 53 -7.10 -0.99 3.80
C LEU A 53 -5.71 -0.47 3.39
N ILE A 54 -5.63 0.29 2.32
CA ILE A 54 -4.36 0.80 1.79
C ILE A 54 -4.40 2.33 1.81
N GLU A 55 -3.38 2.96 2.36
CA GLU A 55 -3.13 4.40 2.28
C GLU A 55 -1.88 4.62 1.42
N THR A 56 -2.00 5.35 0.32
CA THR A 56 -0.92 5.53 -0.68
C THR A 56 -0.93 6.95 -1.24
N ASN A 57 0.22 7.45 -1.70
CA ASN A 57 0.31 8.67 -2.50
C ASN A 57 -0.15 8.48 -3.96
N GLY A 58 -0.46 7.24 -4.36
CA GLY A 58 -0.99 6.91 -5.68
C GLY A 58 0.00 6.94 -6.84
N THR A 59 1.23 7.41 -6.65
CA THR A 59 2.20 7.66 -7.74
C THR A 59 2.71 6.38 -8.43
N LEU A 60 2.63 5.23 -7.75
CA LEU A 60 3.08 3.93 -8.27
C LEU A 60 1.92 2.98 -8.60
N ILE A 61 0.69 3.47 -8.57
CA ILE A 61 -0.48 2.68 -8.98
C ILE A 61 -0.64 2.80 -10.50
N ASP A 62 0.04 1.92 -11.23
CA ASP A 62 -0.18 1.73 -12.66
C ASP A 62 -1.39 0.82 -12.94
N ASN A 63 -1.72 0.63 -14.22
CA ASN A 63 -2.80 -0.27 -14.63
C ASN A 63 -2.61 -1.71 -14.14
N SER A 64 -1.37 -2.21 -14.08
CA SER A 64 -1.07 -3.57 -13.62
C SER A 64 -1.31 -3.72 -12.12
N MET A 65 -0.90 -2.73 -11.33
CA MET A 65 -1.12 -2.67 -9.90
C MET A 65 -2.61 -2.50 -9.59
N ALA A 66 -3.31 -1.62 -10.31
CA ALA A 66 -4.75 -1.43 -10.15
C ALA A 66 -5.53 -2.72 -10.43
N GLN A 67 -5.20 -3.45 -11.51
CA GLN A 67 -5.84 -4.73 -11.82
C GLN A 67 -5.52 -5.80 -10.77
N PHE A 68 -4.28 -5.84 -10.29
CA PHE A 68 -3.89 -6.73 -9.20
C PHE A 68 -4.67 -6.45 -7.92
N LEU A 69 -4.76 -5.18 -7.48
CA LEU A 69 -5.53 -4.81 -6.29
C LEU A 69 -7.01 -5.12 -6.46
N LYS A 70 -7.57 -4.87 -7.65
CA LYS A 70 -8.96 -5.22 -7.99
C LYS A 70 -9.23 -6.72 -7.97
N SER A 71 -8.24 -7.55 -8.28
CA SER A 71 -8.41 -9.01 -8.28
C SER A 71 -8.42 -9.61 -6.87
N LYS A 72 -8.15 -8.82 -5.82
CA LYS A 72 -8.11 -9.29 -4.43
C LYS A 72 -9.48 -9.20 -3.77
N SER A 73 -9.88 -10.31 -3.17
CA SER A 73 -11.23 -10.50 -2.64
C SER A 73 -11.48 -9.73 -1.35
N ASN A 74 -10.44 -9.26 -0.66
CA ASN A 74 -10.52 -8.55 0.62
C ASN A 74 -9.90 -7.15 0.60
N VAL A 75 -9.48 -6.62 -0.56
CA VAL A 75 -9.18 -5.18 -0.66
C VAL A 75 -10.50 -4.42 -0.58
N ARG A 76 -10.71 -3.67 0.52
CA ARG A 76 -11.97 -2.96 0.80
C ARG A 76 -11.88 -1.48 0.54
N PHE A 77 -10.71 -0.91 0.80
CA PHE A 77 -10.55 0.54 0.76
C PHE A 77 -9.12 0.90 0.35
N ILE A 78 -9.03 1.83 -0.59
CA ILE A 78 -7.77 2.47 -0.99
C ILE A 78 -7.98 3.96 -0.82
N SER A 79 -7.23 4.56 0.11
CA SER A 79 -7.14 6.01 0.29
C SER A 79 -5.94 6.52 -0.48
N VAL A 80 -6.16 7.48 -1.36
CA VAL A 80 -5.09 8.17 -2.08
C VAL A 80 -4.90 9.54 -1.43
N SER A 81 -3.71 9.79 -0.90
CA SER A 81 -3.32 11.10 -0.39
C SER A 81 -3.22 12.08 -1.55
N LEU A 82 -4.09 13.09 -1.54
CA LEU A 82 -4.07 14.17 -2.52
C LEU A 82 -3.44 15.39 -1.85
N ASP A 83 -2.12 15.52 -1.93
CA ASP A 83 -1.38 16.67 -1.37
C ASP A 83 -1.48 17.96 -2.22
N GLY A 84 -2.60 18.11 -2.96
CA GLY A 84 -2.95 19.33 -3.68
C GLY A 84 -3.27 19.08 -5.16
N ALA A 85 -4.51 19.39 -5.55
CA ALA A 85 -4.98 19.40 -6.93
C ALA A 85 -4.46 20.63 -7.71
N ILE A 86 -3.14 20.85 -7.72
CA ILE A 86 -2.53 21.98 -8.42
C ILE A 86 -1.25 21.51 -9.09
N ALA A 87 -1.21 21.62 -10.42
CA ALA A 87 -0.01 21.41 -11.23
C ALA A 87 1.17 22.31 -10.81
N GLU A 88 0.92 23.32 -9.98
CA GLU A 88 1.89 24.33 -9.54
C GLU A 88 2.70 23.94 -8.30
N THR A 89 2.31 22.89 -7.54
CA THR A 89 3.11 22.41 -6.40
C THR A 89 4.10 21.30 -6.76
N HIS A 90 4.15 20.90 -8.03
CA HIS A 90 5.03 19.85 -8.54
C HIS A 90 6.52 20.24 -8.51
N ASP A 91 6.84 21.54 -8.57
CA ASP A 91 8.24 21.98 -8.74
C ASP A 91 8.89 22.59 -7.48
N ALA A 92 8.11 22.85 -6.42
CA ALA A 92 8.63 23.54 -5.22
C ALA A 92 9.44 22.64 -4.26
N LEU A 93 9.31 21.31 -4.35
CA LEU A 93 9.96 20.37 -3.42
C LEU A 93 11.08 19.50 -4.05
N ARG A 94 11.38 19.63 -5.35
CA ARG A 94 12.38 18.75 -6.01
C ARG A 94 13.46 19.41 -6.87
N SER A 95 13.52 20.74 -6.99
CA SER A 95 14.65 21.45 -7.64
C SER A 95 15.03 20.94 -9.05
N VAL A 96 14.10 20.41 -9.83
CA VAL A 96 14.32 20.06 -11.24
C VAL A 96 13.14 20.54 -12.06
N LEU A 97 13.42 21.46 -12.98
CA LEU A 97 12.46 22.05 -13.91
C LEU A 97 12.11 21.03 -15.03
N GLY A 98 10.83 20.86 -15.35
CA GLY A 98 10.40 20.41 -16.68
C GLY A 98 9.93 18.96 -16.87
N SER A 99 9.33 18.30 -15.88
CA SER A 99 8.87 16.90 -16.03
C SER A 99 7.34 16.77 -16.13
N PHE A 100 6.71 17.49 -17.06
CA PHE A 100 5.30 17.25 -17.40
C PHE A 100 5.12 17.16 -18.93
N GLU A 101 5.35 15.97 -19.46
CA GLU A 101 4.64 15.45 -20.64
C GLU A 101 4.07 14.07 -20.30
#